data_AF-A0A8B3DEI7-F1
#
_entry.id   AF-A0A8B3DEI7-F1
#
_cell.length_a   1.000
_cell.length_b   1.000
_cell.length_c   1.000
_cell.angle_alpha   90.00
_cell.angle_beta   90.00
_cell.angle_gamma   90.00
#
_symmetry.space_group_name_H-M   'P 1'
#
loop_
_entity.id
_entity.type
_entity.pdbx_description
1 polymer ?
#
loop_
_entity_poly.entity_id
_entity_poly.type
_entity_poly.pdbx_seq_one_letter_code
_entity_poly.pdbx_strand_id
1 'polypeptide(L)'
;MSYLGLNPNIHFVASTMDGIVQYKNGNVTTRHRVYIENLFKFYVEKEDLYKAICAYVDAFSVYHFPIVKNISTSEFAVYKYLVNAKALNKLFKEDRHNILSIYEQFEKQFENEGLFLMQYGLALRSFGENESAYEKLKIAQQAFPESPHIEHALALQRIILACSESDETIAMALFSEAEEVLTRLDSSNISPESGGTDRYPIISLSEGHVKVLINLGNISEARIMARSYHDRIEKNADLRHNFRIKKTLGKLMKFSLSGHWPGGDNEDF
;
A
#
# COMPACT_ATOMS: atom_id res chain seq x y z
N MET A 1 -15.24 -17.62 -15.00
CA MET A 1 -15.34 -18.81 -15.90
C MET A 1 -15.88 -18.41 -17.27
N SER A 2 -17.10 -17.85 -17.37
CA SER A 2 -17.64 -17.34 -18.64
C SER A 2 -16.81 -16.19 -19.24
N TYR A 3 -16.34 -15.24 -18.41
CA TYR A 3 -15.41 -14.18 -18.81
C TYR A 3 -14.11 -14.72 -19.45
N LEU A 4 -13.65 -15.88 -18.97
CA LEU A 4 -12.43 -16.52 -19.46
C LEU A 4 -12.70 -17.52 -20.60
N GLY A 5 -13.95 -17.73 -20.99
CA GLY A 5 -14.34 -18.79 -21.94
C GLY A 5 -14.05 -20.21 -21.45
N LEU A 6 -13.93 -20.43 -20.14
CA LEU A 6 -13.53 -21.71 -19.55
C LEU A 6 -14.73 -22.50 -19.00
N ASN A 7 -14.59 -23.83 -18.95
CA ASN A 7 -15.61 -24.73 -18.42
C ASN A 7 -15.86 -24.45 -16.92
N PRO A 8 -17.08 -24.05 -16.51
CA PRO A 8 -17.37 -23.67 -15.13
C PRO A 8 -17.47 -24.86 -14.16
N ASN A 9 -17.35 -26.10 -14.63
CA ASN A 9 -17.54 -27.28 -13.81
C ASN A 9 -16.40 -27.48 -12.79
N ILE A 10 -16.62 -27.01 -11.56
CA ILE A 10 -15.65 -27.11 -10.46
C ILE A 10 -15.31 -28.56 -10.09
N HIS A 11 -16.22 -29.51 -10.29
CA HIS A 11 -15.93 -30.92 -10.06
C HIS A 11 -14.89 -31.45 -11.02
N PHE A 12 -14.98 -31.05 -12.30
CA PHE A 12 -13.99 -31.41 -13.31
C PHE A 12 -12.61 -30.80 -13.00
N VAL A 13 -12.58 -29.55 -12.55
CA VAL A 13 -11.34 -28.89 -12.13
C VAL A 13 -10.72 -29.60 -10.92
N ALA A 14 -11.52 -29.87 -9.88
CA ALA A 14 -11.06 -30.55 -8.68
C ALA A 14 -10.57 -31.99 -8.96
N SER A 15 -11.23 -32.73 -9.87
CA SER A 15 -10.77 -34.08 -10.24
C SER A 15 -9.46 -34.07 -11.02
N THR A 16 -9.23 -33.02 -11.83
CA THR A 16 -8.01 -32.89 -12.63
C THR A 16 -6.83 -32.36 -11.80
N MET A 17 -7.12 -31.60 -10.74
CA MET A 17 -6.13 -31.04 -9.81
C MET A 17 -6.08 -31.81 -8.48
N ASP A 18 -6.29 -33.12 -8.53
CA ASP A 18 -6.28 -33.96 -7.33
C ASP A 18 -4.99 -33.79 -6.54
N GLY A 19 -5.12 -33.76 -5.22
CA GLY A 19 -4.01 -33.44 -4.32
C GLY A 19 -3.59 -31.97 -4.25
N ILE A 20 -4.16 -31.06 -5.06
CA ILE A 20 -3.95 -29.61 -4.98
C ILE A 20 -5.24 -28.89 -4.59
N VAL A 21 -6.34 -29.21 -5.28
CA VAL A 21 -7.68 -28.65 -5.07
C VAL A 21 -8.62 -29.78 -4.67
N GLN A 22 -9.41 -29.56 -3.62
CA GLN A 22 -10.40 -30.51 -3.14
C GLN A 22 -11.76 -29.82 -3.06
N TYR A 23 -12.76 -30.42 -3.70
CA TYR A 23 -14.14 -30.00 -3.58
C TYR A 23 -14.90 -30.92 -2.61
N LYS A 24 -15.39 -30.38 -1.49
CA LYS A 24 -16.13 -31.14 -0.48
C LYS A 24 -17.31 -30.33 0.03
N ASN A 25 -18.52 -30.89 -0.07
CA ASN A 25 -19.76 -30.32 0.45
C ASN A 25 -20.00 -28.86 0.01
N GLY A 26 -19.82 -28.54 -1.27
CA GLY A 26 -19.99 -27.16 -1.77
C GLY A 26 -18.76 -26.28 -1.67
N ASN A 27 -17.75 -26.67 -0.88
CA ASN A 27 -16.57 -25.86 -0.63
C ASN A 27 -15.36 -26.33 -1.42
N VAL A 28 -14.60 -25.37 -1.97
CA VAL A 28 -13.29 -25.60 -2.57
C VAL A 28 -12.23 -25.31 -1.52
N THR A 29 -11.37 -26.29 -1.26
CA THR A 29 -10.20 -26.15 -0.39
C THR A 29 -8.95 -26.45 -1.19
N THR A 30 -7.83 -25.85 -0.80
CA THR A 30 -6.55 -26.04 -1.47
C THR A 30 -5.49 -26.50 -0.47
N ARG A 31 -4.36 -26.98 -1.00
CA ARG A 31 -3.16 -27.22 -0.18
C ARG A 31 -2.73 -25.93 0.55
N HIS A 32 -1.87 -26.12 1.54
CA HIS A 32 -1.33 -25.05 2.37
C HIS A 32 -0.87 -23.85 1.52
N ARG A 33 -1.16 -22.63 1.98
CA ARG A 33 -0.91 -21.37 1.26
C ARG A 33 0.47 -21.29 0.62
N VAL A 34 1.53 -21.70 1.33
CA VAL A 34 2.92 -21.68 0.83
C VAL A 34 3.09 -22.53 -0.44
N TYR A 35 2.41 -23.67 -0.51
CA TYR A 35 2.44 -24.52 -1.70
C TYR A 35 1.80 -23.81 -2.90
N ILE A 36 0.63 -23.18 -2.69
CA ILE A 36 -0.08 -22.44 -3.75
C ILE A 36 0.72 -21.22 -4.20
N GLU A 37 1.34 -20.49 -3.28
CA GLU A 37 2.22 -19.37 -3.62
C GLU A 37 3.42 -19.82 -4.47
N ASN A 38 4.03 -20.96 -4.15
CA ASN A 38 5.11 -21.53 -4.97
C ASN A 38 4.60 -21.98 -6.34
N LEU A 39 3.39 -22.54 -6.41
CA LEU A 39 2.77 -22.93 -7.67
C LEU A 39 2.62 -21.72 -8.60
N PHE A 40 2.03 -20.63 -8.11
CA PHE A 40 1.92 -19.39 -8.89
C PHE A 40 3.27 -18.77 -9.25
N LYS A 41 4.26 -18.87 -8.35
CA LYS A 41 5.59 -18.26 -8.57
C LYS A 41 6.40 -18.96 -9.67
N PHE A 42 6.29 -20.28 -9.77
CA PHE A 42 7.20 -21.12 -10.57
C PHE A 42 6.54 -21.83 -11.75
N TYR A 43 5.23 -22.06 -11.73
CA TYR A 43 4.56 -22.95 -12.70
C TYR A 43 3.40 -22.32 -13.46
N VAL A 44 2.93 -21.13 -13.05
CA VAL A 44 1.83 -20.44 -13.74
C VAL A 44 2.38 -19.26 -14.53
N GLU A 45 2.01 -19.21 -15.81
CA GLU A 45 2.38 -18.12 -16.70
C GLU A 45 1.78 -16.80 -16.23
N LYS A 46 2.55 -15.70 -16.36
CA LYS A 46 2.10 -14.36 -15.94
C LYS A 46 0.82 -13.94 -16.65
N GLU A 47 0.69 -14.30 -17.92
CA GLU A 47 -0.47 -13.99 -18.75
C GLU A 47 -1.76 -14.64 -18.23
N ASP A 48 -1.68 -15.89 -17.76
CA ASP A 48 -2.83 -16.59 -17.20
C ASP A 48 -3.24 -16.00 -15.84
N LEU A 49 -2.25 -15.63 -15.02
CA LEU A 49 -2.46 -14.89 -13.78
C LEU A 49 -3.15 -13.54 -14.04
N TYR A 50 -2.67 -12.77 -15.01
CA TYR A 50 -3.25 -11.50 -15.42
C TYR A 50 -4.73 -11.65 -15.80
N LYS A 51 -5.03 -12.56 -16.74
CA LYS A 51 -6.40 -12.82 -17.17
C LYS A 51 -7.30 -13.25 -16.02
N ALA A 52 -6.82 -14.13 -15.15
CA ALA A 52 -7.57 -14.61 -14.00
C ALA A 52 -7.89 -13.46 -13.03
N ILE A 53 -6.90 -12.62 -12.70
CA ILE A 53 -7.11 -11.47 -11.81
C ILE A 53 -8.10 -10.49 -12.43
N CYS A 54 -7.95 -10.14 -13.72
CA CYS A 54 -8.90 -9.25 -14.39
C CYS A 54 -10.32 -9.81 -14.37
N ALA A 55 -10.50 -11.11 -14.64
CA ALA A 55 -11.81 -11.74 -14.59
C ALA A 55 -12.44 -11.69 -13.18
N TYR A 56 -11.64 -11.84 -12.13
CA TYR A 56 -12.15 -11.75 -10.76
C TYR A 56 -12.46 -10.30 -10.36
N VAL A 57 -11.62 -9.34 -10.72
CA VAL A 57 -11.88 -7.91 -10.46
C VAL A 57 -13.13 -7.45 -11.20
N ASP A 58 -13.29 -7.83 -12.47
CA ASP A 58 -14.49 -7.56 -13.27
C ASP A 58 -15.76 -8.12 -12.61
N ALA A 59 -15.71 -9.30 -12.02
CA ALA A 59 -16.85 -9.88 -11.31
C ALA A 59 -17.30 -9.05 -10.09
N PHE A 60 -16.42 -8.22 -9.51
CA PHE A 60 -16.79 -7.30 -8.44
C PHE A 60 -17.35 -5.95 -8.94
N SER A 61 -17.28 -5.66 -10.24
CA SER A 61 -17.81 -4.42 -10.83
C SER A 61 -19.34 -4.31 -10.75
N VAL A 62 -20.04 -5.43 -10.54
CA VAL A 62 -21.51 -5.49 -10.46
C VAL A 62 -22.08 -4.97 -9.13
N TYR A 63 -21.25 -4.81 -8.11
CA TYR A 63 -21.68 -4.36 -6.78
C TYR A 63 -21.72 -2.84 -6.69
N HIS A 64 -22.62 -2.31 -5.86
CA HIS A 64 -22.66 -0.89 -5.57
C HIS A 64 -21.45 -0.45 -4.74
N PHE A 65 -21.01 0.79 -4.94
CA PHE A 65 -19.91 1.37 -4.16
C PHE A 65 -20.40 1.96 -2.83
N PRO A 66 -19.64 1.82 -1.73
CA PRO A 66 -18.45 0.99 -1.61
C PRO A 66 -18.77 -0.51 -1.61
N ILE A 67 -17.94 -1.30 -2.29
CA ILE A 67 -18.14 -2.75 -2.44
C ILE A 67 -18.21 -3.45 -1.08
N VAL A 68 -17.39 -3.02 -0.10
CA VAL A 68 -17.35 -3.62 1.25
C VAL A 68 -18.71 -3.62 1.97
N LYS A 69 -19.62 -2.69 1.64
CA LYS A 69 -20.95 -2.63 2.25
C LYS A 69 -21.96 -3.59 1.60
N ASN A 70 -21.62 -4.17 0.46
CA ASN A 70 -22.54 -4.92 -0.40
C ASN A 70 -22.15 -6.40 -0.56
N ILE A 71 -21.07 -6.85 0.08
CA ILE A 71 -20.57 -8.23 0.01
C ILE A 71 -20.24 -8.77 1.40
N SER A 72 -20.12 -10.09 1.52
CA SER A 72 -19.70 -10.74 2.76
C SER A 72 -18.23 -10.44 3.11
N THR A 73 -17.86 -10.63 4.38
CA THR A 73 -16.48 -10.44 4.85
C THR A 73 -15.47 -11.32 4.10
N SER A 74 -15.85 -12.55 3.74
CA SER A 74 -14.99 -13.45 2.97
C SER A 74 -14.78 -12.98 1.54
N GLU A 75 -15.85 -12.51 0.87
CA GLU A 75 -15.75 -11.93 -0.47
C GLU A 75 -14.91 -10.65 -0.45
N PHE A 76 -15.07 -9.81 0.58
CA PHE A 76 -14.27 -8.61 0.73
C PHE A 76 -12.78 -8.91 0.94
N ALA A 77 -12.44 -9.96 1.69
CA ALA A 77 -11.06 -10.38 1.84
C ALA A 77 -10.43 -10.79 0.50
N VAL A 78 -11.20 -11.46 -0.37
CA VAL A 78 -10.77 -11.82 -1.73
C VAL A 78 -10.59 -10.56 -2.58
N TYR A 79 -11.61 -9.70 -2.67
CA TYR A 79 -11.55 -8.44 -3.41
C TYR A 79 -10.34 -7.60 -2.99
N LYS A 80 -10.18 -7.38 -1.68
CA LYS A 80 -9.07 -6.62 -1.10
C LYS A 80 -7.71 -7.18 -1.51
N TYR A 81 -7.55 -8.51 -1.56
CA TYR A 81 -6.29 -9.13 -1.99
C TYR A 81 -6.02 -8.93 -3.48
N LEU A 82 -7.06 -9.06 -4.32
CA LEU A 82 -6.96 -8.92 -5.78
C LEU A 82 -6.52 -7.52 -6.21
N VAL A 83 -7.01 -6.49 -5.53
CA VAL A 83 -6.68 -5.09 -5.86
C VAL A 83 -5.48 -4.56 -5.07
N ASN A 84 -4.85 -5.35 -4.19
CA ASN A 84 -3.78 -4.86 -3.32
C ASN A 84 -2.45 -4.71 -4.07
N ALA A 85 -1.88 -3.50 -4.08
CA ALA A 85 -0.64 -3.19 -4.80
C ALA A 85 0.53 -4.09 -4.39
N LYS A 86 0.71 -4.35 -3.09
CA LYS A 86 1.78 -5.21 -2.58
C LYS A 86 1.59 -6.68 -2.98
N ALA A 87 0.35 -7.16 -2.97
CA ALA A 87 0.02 -8.50 -3.42
C ALA A 87 0.29 -8.66 -4.92
N LEU A 88 -0.12 -7.68 -5.74
CA LEU A 88 0.15 -7.66 -7.17
C LEU A 88 1.65 -7.56 -7.46
N ASN A 89 2.40 -6.70 -6.78
CA ASN A 89 3.87 -6.63 -6.87
C ASN A 89 4.51 -8.00 -6.59
N LYS A 90 4.06 -8.72 -5.57
CA LYS A 90 4.56 -10.07 -5.26
C LYS A 90 4.19 -11.09 -6.35
N LEU A 91 2.96 -11.06 -6.86
CA LEU A 91 2.48 -12.02 -7.85
C LEU A 91 3.17 -11.84 -9.21
N PHE A 92 3.34 -10.59 -9.66
CA PHE A 92 3.91 -10.28 -10.96
C PHE A 92 5.42 -10.02 -10.93
N LYS A 93 6.07 -10.11 -9.76
CA LYS A 93 7.50 -9.86 -9.56
C LYS A 93 7.90 -8.44 -9.99
N GLU A 94 7.16 -7.44 -9.48
CA GLU A 94 7.39 -6.01 -9.74
C GLU A 94 7.31 -5.61 -11.23
N ASP A 95 6.59 -6.40 -12.03
CA ASP A 95 6.35 -6.12 -13.44
C ASP A 95 5.37 -4.96 -13.60
N ARG A 96 5.92 -3.75 -13.73
CA ARG A 96 5.17 -2.51 -13.87
C ARG A 96 4.06 -2.60 -14.90
N HIS A 97 4.33 -3.18 -16.08
CA HIS A 97 3.36 -3.21 -17.17
C HIS A 97 2.12 -4.00 -16.79
N ASN A 98 2.28 -5.24 -16.32
CA ASN A 98 1.17 -6.11 -15.94
C ASN A 98 0.38 -5.58 -14.74
N ILE A 99 1.04 -4.88 -13.81
CA ILE A 99 0.38 -4.39 -12.60
C ILE A 99 -0.43 -3.14 -12.89
N LEU A 100 0.15 -2.17 -13.59
CA LEU A 100 -0.56 -0.93 -13.92
C LEU A 100 -1.68 -1.17 -14.94
N SER A 101 -1.50 -2.08 -15.89
CA SER A 101 -2.55 -2.40 -16.87
C SER A 101 -3.83 -2.96 -16.23
N ILE A 102 -3.72 -3.71 -15.11
CA ILE A 102 -4.89 -4.12 -14.32
C ILE A 102 -5.65 -2.88 -13.83
N TYR A 103 -4.96 -1.93 -13.20
CA TYR A 103 -5.62 -0.75 -12.67
C TYR A 103 -6.18 0.15 -13.77
N GLU A 104 -5.42 0.38 -14.84
CA GLU A 104 -5.83 1.17 -16.01
C GLU A 104 -7.10 0.60 -16.66
N GLN A 105 -7.17 -0.73 -16.83
CA GLN A 105 -8.32 -1.41 -17.42
C GLN A 105 -9.62 -1.14 -16.64
N PHE A 106 -9.52 -1.03 -15.32
CA PHE A 106 -10.65 -0.96 -14.40
C PHE A 106 -10.92 0.45 -13.86
N GLU A 107 -10.08 1.43 -14.19
CA GLU A 107 -10.13 2.79 -13.63
C GLU A 107 -11.52 3.43 -13.72
N LYS A 108 -12.14 3.41 -14.92
CA LYS A 108 -13.44 4.04 -15.12
C LYS A 108 -14.56 3.33 -14.37
N GLN A 109 -14.49 2.00 -14.28
CA GLN A 109 -15.51 1.20 -13.61
C GLN A 109 -15.49 1.43 -12.09
N PHE A 110 -14.29 1.56 -11.51
CA PHE A 110 -14.08 1.71 -10.07
C PHE A 110 -13.72 3.15 -9.66
N GLU A 111 -14.11 4.15 -10.45
CA GLU A 111 -13.80 5.57 -10.20
C GLU A 111 -14.40 6.12 -8.89
N ASN A 112 -15.38 5.42 -8.32
CA ASN A 112 -16.02 5.73 -7.05
C ASN A 112 -15.71 4.69 -5.96
N GLU A 113 -14.70 3.84 -6.14
CA GLU A 113 -14.29 2.83 -5.16
C GLU A 113 -12.94 3.19 -4.53
N GLY A 114 -12.99 3.74 -3.31
CA GLY A 114 -11.82 4.31 -2.65
C GLY A 114 -10.72 3.29 -2.35
N LEU A 115 -11.07 2.03 -2.05
CA LEU A 115 -10.05 1.00 -1.83
C LEU A 115 -9.27 0.75 -3.12
N PHE A 116 -9.96 0.66 -4.26
CA PHE A 116 -9.35 0.45 -5.56
C PHE A 116 -8.42 1.60 -5.91
N LEU A 117 -8.92 2.84 -5.86
CA LEU A 117 -8.15 4.04 -6.18
C LEU A 117 -6.94 4.23 -5.26
N MET A 118 -7.09 3.95 -3.96
CA MET A 118 -5.98 4.00 -3.03
C MET A 118 -4.89 3.00 -3.42
N GLN A 119 -5.26 1.75 -3.73
CA GLN A 119 -4.27 0.76 -4.14
C GLN A 119 -3.63 1.10 -5.48
N TYR A 120 -4.38 1.68 -6.42
CA TYR A 120 -3.83 2.17 -7.68
C TYR A 120 -2.78 3.26 -7.44
N GLY A 121 -3.08 4.25 -6.59
CA GLY A 121 -2.11 5.27 -6.18
C GLY A 121 -0.86 4.69 -5.52
N LEU A 122 -1.01 3.68 -4.66
CA LEU A 122 0.13 2.97 -4.05
C LEU A 122 0.98 2.19 -5.07
N ALA A 123 0.35 1.61 -6.10
CA ALA A 123 1.06 0.92 -7.17
C ALA A 123 1.86 1.91 -8.02
N LEU A 124 1.25 3.01 -8.48
CA LEU A 124 1.92 4.10 -9.21
C LEU A 124 3.13 4.63 -8.42
N ARG A 125 2.94 4.87 -7.12
CA ARG A 125 4.00 5.31 -6.21
C ARG A 125 5.17 4.33 -6.16
N SER A 126 4.90 3.03 -6.10
CA SER A 126 5.97 2.01 -6.09
C SER A 126 6.80 1.95 -7.38
N PHE A 127 6.30 2.54 -8.48
CA PHE A 127 7.01 2.67 -9.74
C PHE A 127 7.55 4.10 -10.00
N GLY A 128 7.51 4.98 -8.99
CA GLY A 128 8.02 6.35 -9.09
C GLY A 128 7.11 7.32 -9.83
N GLU A 129 5.87 6.94 -10.16
CA GLU A 129 4.89 7.81 -10.84
C GLU A 129 4.17 8.72 -9.85
N ASN A 130 4.96 9.58 -9.20
CA ASN A 130 4.53 10.33 -8.02
C ASN A 130 3.37 11.31 -8.29
N GLU A 131 3.37 11.98 -9.45
CA GLU A 131 2.28 12.89 -9.84
C GLU A 131 0.97 12.12 -10.06
N SER A 132 1.02 11.05 -10.85
CA SER A 132 -0.14 10.18 -11.09
C SER A 132 -0.65 9.57 -9.78
N ALA A 133 0.27 9.12 -8.91
CA ALA A 133 -0.06 8.58 -7.60
C ALA A 133 -0.78 9.61 -6.72
N TYR A 134 -0.30 10.85 -6.73
CA TYR A 134 -0.92 11.95 -5.98
C TYR A 134 -2.36 12.21 -6.45
N GLU A 135 -2.58 12.30 -7.75
CA GLU A 135 -3.92 12.51 -8.30
C GLU A 135 -4.86 11.34 -7.95
N LYS A 136 -4.43 10.08 -8.07
CA LYS A 136 -5.28 8.93 -7.68
C LYS A 136 -5.60 8.92 -6.19
N LEU A 137 -4.63 9.22 -5.32
CA LEU A 137 -4.84 9.27 -3.88
C LEU A 137 -5.76 10.43 -3.47
N LYS A 138 -5.68 11.57 -4.17
CA LYS A 138 -6.58 12.71 -3.98
C LYS A 138 -8.01 12.37 -4.36
N ILE A 139 -8.22 11.72 -5.52
CA ILE A 139 -9.55 11.23 -5.93
C ILE A 139 -10.07 10.19 -4.93
N ALA A 140 -9.22 9.26 -4.46
CA ALA A 140 -9.59 8.29 -3.43
C ALA A 140 -10.07 8.98 -2.13
N GLN A 141 -9.38 10.05 -1.70
CA GLN A 141 -9.75 10.81 -0.51
C GLN A 141 -11.08 11.57 -0.70
N GLN A 142 -11.34 12.08 -1.90
CA GLN A 142 -12.62 12.73 -2.22
C GLN A 142 -13.78 11.73 -2.20
N ALA A 143 -13.57 10.51 -2.71
CA ALA A 143 -14.57 9.46 -2.69
C ALA A 143 -14.81 8.90 -1.27
N PHE A 144 -13.77 8.82 -0.44
CA PHE A 144 -13.81 8.23 0.90
C PHE A 144 -13.09 9.09 1.95
N PRO A 145 -13.65 10.27 2.30
CA PRO A 145 -12.96 11.25 3.15
C PRO A 145 -12.74 10.77 4.59
N GLU A 146 -13.54 9.83 5.06
CA GLU A 146 -13.48 9.31 6.43
C GLU A 146 -12.42 8.22 6.62
N SER A 147 -11.70 7.81 5.56
CA SER A 147 -10.75 6.70 5.62
C SER A 147 -9.36 7.16 6.09
N PRO A 148 -8.91 6.79 7.31
CA PRO A 148 -7.59 7.19 7.80
C PRO A 148 -6.44 6.59 6.99
N HIS A 149 -6.69 5.47 6.31
CA HIS A 149 -5.71 4.82 5.45
C HIS A 149 -5.42 5.59 4.17
N ILE A 150 -6.46 6.17 3.57
CA ILE A 150 -6.32 6.99 2.36
C ILE A 150 -5.65 8.31 2.73
N GLU A 151 -6.08 8.90 3.84
CA GLU A 151 -5.53 10.14 4.38
C GLU A 151 -4.03 10.03 4.67
N HIS A 152 -3.61 8.95 5.34
CA HIS A 152 -2.21 8.65 5.58
C HIS A 152 -1.43 8.42 4.29
N ALA A 153 -1.99 7.67 3.33
CA ALA A 153 -1.34 7.40 2.05
C ALA A 153 -1.11 8.69 1.25
N LEU A 154 -2.09 9.60 1.22
CA LEU A 154 -2.00 10.89 0.56
C LEU A 154 -0.98 11.82 1.26
N ALA A 155 -0.94 11.85 2.59
CA ALA A 155 0.06 12.61 3.32
C ALA A 155 1.49 12.11 3.03
N LEU A 156 1.69 10.80 2.98
CA LEU A 156 2.96 10.21 2.53
C LEU A 156 3.32 10.64 1.11
N GLN A 157 2.34 10.68 0.19
CA GLN A 157 2.59 11.11 -1.18
C GLN A 157 3.02 12.58 -1.25
N ARG A 158 2.41 13.46 -0.45
CA ARG A 158 2.84 14.86 -0.33
C ARG A 158 4.29 14.99 0.17
N ILE A 159 4.68 14.19 1.16
CA ILE A 159 6.06 14.13 1.65
C ILE A 159 7.03 13.70 0.53
N ILE A 160 6.64 12.71 -0.27
CA ILE A 160 7.47 12.24 -1.39
C ILE A 160 7.65 13.36 -2.41
N LEU A 161 6.57 14.06 -2.78
CA LEU A 161 6.64 15.22 -3.68
C LEU A 161 7.52 16.33 -3.11
N ALA A 162 7.38 16.64 -1.81
CA ALA A 162 8.23 17.62 -1.12
C ALA A 162 9.71 17.23 -1.12
N CYS A 163 10.02 15.93 -1.07
CA CYS A 163 11.41 15.43 -1.14
C CYS A 163 12.02 15.52 -2.55
N SER A 164 11.20 15.71 -3.59
CA SER A 164 11.66 15.90 -4.98
C SER A 164 11.60 17.35 -5.45
N GLU A 165 10.98 18.23 -4.68
CA GLU A 165 10.79 19.63 -5.03
C GLU A 165 12.06 20.45 -4.72
N SER A 166 12.40 21.36 -5.62
CA SER A 166 13.58 22.24 -5.49
C SER A 166 13.22 23.60 -4.89
N ASP A 167 11.98 24.07 -5.07
CA ASP A 167 11.50 25.30 -4.46
C ASP A 167 11.14 25.06 -2.99
N GLU A 168 11.88 25.69 -2.08
CA GLU A 168 11.68 25.56 -0.63
C GLU A 168 10.26 25.93 -0.20
N THR A 169 9.65 26.94 -0.81
CA THR A 169 8.30 27.37 -0.45
C THR A 169 7.27 26.30 -0.80
N ILE A 170 7.39 25.71 -2.00
CA ILE A 170 6.49 24.64 -2.46
C ILE A 170 6.72 23.36 -1.65
N ALA A 171 7.99 22.97 -1.45
CA ALA A 171 8.35 21.79 -0.67
C ALA A 171 7.79 21.87 0.76
N MET A 172 7.97 23.02 1.42
CA MET A 172 7.47 23.23 2.78
C MET A 172 5.96 23.36 2.85
N ALA A 173 5.28 23.88 1.82
CA ALA A 173 3.82 23.88 1.76
C ALA A 173 3.25 22.46 1.68
N LEU A 174 3.80 21.62 0.78
CA LEU A 174 3.44 20.21 0.66
C LEU A 174 3.69 19.44 1.96
N PHE A 175 4.85 19.67 2.58
CA PHE A 175 5.20 19.05 3.85
C PHE A 175 4.27 19.50 4.99
N SER A 176 3.95 20.79 5.09
CA SER A 176 3.08 21.33 6.14
C SER A 176 1.68 20.71 6.10
N GLU A 177 1.10 20.55 4.90
CA GLU A 177 -0.18 19.84 4.74
C GLU A 177 -0.09 18.37 5.20
N ALA A 178 1.03 17.69 4.90
CA ALA A 178 1.24 16.32 5.34
C ALA A 178 1.45 16.22 6.85
N GLU A 179 2.17 17.17 7.46
CA GLU A 179 2.45 17.22 8.88
C GLU A 179 1.17 17.40 9.70
N GLU A 180 0.27 18.29 9.27
CA GLU A 180 -1.03 18.50 9.92
C GLU A 180 -1.83 17.19 9.98
N VAL A 181 -1.94 16.51 8.83
CA VAL A 181 -2.64 15.24 8.70
C VAL A 181 -2.02 14.16 9.58
N LEU A 182 -0.70 13.94 9.48
CA LEU A 182 -0.04 12.86 10.21
C LEU A 182 -0.03 13.12 11.72
N THR A 183 0.06 14.38 12.15
CA THR A 183 -0.03 14.76 13.57
C THR A 183 -1.43 14.51 14.13
N ARG A 184 -2.47 14.84 13.36
CA ARG A 184 -3.86 14.51 13.71
C ARG A 184 -4.05 13.00 13.85
N LEU A 185 -3.62 12.23 12.85
CA LEU A 185 -3.73 10.77 12.84
C LEU A 185 -2.95 10.10 13.98
N ASP A 186 -1.76 10.61 14.32
CA ASP A 186 -0.96 10.15 15.47
C ASP A 186 -1.71 10.36 16.79
N SER A 187 -2.32 11.53 16.95
CA SER A 187 -3.05 11.92 18.17
C SER A 187 -4.34 11.12 18.38
N SER A 188 -4.96 10.63 17.30
CA SER A 188 -6.19 9.85 17.35
C SER A 188 -6.00 8.39 17.81
N ASN A 189 -4.77 7.93 18.11
CA ASN A 189 -4.47 6.55 18.55
C ASN A 189 -5.14 5.48 17.68
N ILE A 190 -5.24 5.71 16.36
CA ILE A 190 -5.88 4.77 15.43
C ILE A 190 -5.06 3.48 15.46
N SER A 191 -5.66 2.42 16.04
CA SER A 191 -4.89 1.27 16.50
C SER A 191 -4.23 0.47 15.37
N PRO A 192 -3.07 -0.16 15.63
CA PRO A 192 -2.42 -1.10 14.70
C PRO A 192 -3.24 -2.35 14.36
N GLU A 193 -4.38 -2.58 15.03
CA GLU A 193 -5.19 -3.80 14.93
C GLU A 193 -5.86 -3.99 13.56
N SER A 194 -5.81 -2.97 12.70
CA SER A 194 -6.33 -3.00 11.32
C SER A 194 -5.31 -3.48 10.26
N GLY A 195 -4.19 -4.09 10.69
CA GLY A 195 -3.38 -4.97 9.83
C GLY A 195 -2.41 -4.28 8.86
N GLY A 196 -1.71 -3.23 9.31
CA GLY A 196 -0.60 -2.63 8.54
C GLY A 196 0.62 -2.45 9.42
N THR A 197 1.66 -3.24 9.17
CA THR A 197 2.94 -3.24 9.89
C THR A 197 3.75 -1.94 9.73
N ASP A 198 3.31 -1.01 8.88
CA ASP A 198 4.00 0.23 8.50
C ASP A 198 3.22 1.52 8.85
N ARG A 199 2.15 1.44 9.65
CA ARG A 199 1.16 2.53 9.82
C ARG A 199 1.33 3.34 11.11
N TYR A 200 2.53 3.80 11.41
CA TYR A 200 2.71 4.78 12.48
C TYR A 200 2.85 6.16 11.84
N PRO A 201 1.85 7.05 11.95
CA PRO A 201 1.93 8.39 11.38
C PRO A 201 3.18 9.13 11.85
N ILE A 202 3.60 8.92 13.11
CA ILE A 202 4.85 9.48 13.64
C ILE A 202 6.13 8.96 12.94
N ILE A 203 6.15 7.70 12.49
CA ILE A 203 7.29 7.18 11.71
C ILE A 203 7.35 7.90 10.38
N SER A 204 6.24 7.91 9.64
CA SER A 204 6.12 8.58 8.34
C SER A 204 6.48 10.05 8.42
N LEU A 205 5.97 10.75 9.45
CA LEU A 205 6.27 12.14 9.71
C LEU A 205 7.75 12.35 10.01
N SER A 206 8.33 11.57 10.93
CA SER A 206 9.73 11.74 11.33
C SER A 206 10.72 11.48 10.21
N GLU A 207 10.51 10.41 9.42
CA GLU A 207 11.39 10.09 8.30
C GLU A 207 11.20 11.08 7.14
N GLY A 208 9.96 11.50 6.89
CA GLY A 208 9.63 12.50 5.88
C GLY A 208 10.24 13.87 6.16
N HIS A 209 10.05 14.39 7.37
CA HIS A 209 10.54 15.72 7.75
C HIS A 209 12.06 15.80 7.60
N VAL A 210 12.78 14.79 8.11
CA VAL A 210 14.24 14.75 8.01
C VAL A 210 14.68 14.69 6.54
N LYS A 211 14.02 13.88 5.70
CA LYS A 211 14.34 13.79 4.26
C LYS A 211 14.08 15.10 3.50
N VAL A 212 12.96 15.78 3.78
CA VAL A 212 12.65 17.09 3.17
C VAL A 212 13.73 18.12 3.52
N LEU A 213 14.12 18.22 4.80
CA LEU A 213 15.17 19.14 5.22
C LEU A 213 16.55 18.79 4.63
N ILE A 214 16.86 17.50 4.45
CA ILE A 214 18.07 17.07 3.74
C ILE A 214 18.04 17.53 2.28
N ASN A 215 16.92 17.33 1.59
CA ASN A 215 16.76 17.74 0.19
C ASN A 215 16.94 19.26 0.02
N LEU A 216 16.44 20.06 0.96
CA LEU A 216 16.58 21.52 0.96
C LEU A 216 17.98 22.01 1.42
N GLY A 217 18.90 21.11 1.77
CA GLY A 217 20.24 21.47 2.22
C GLY A 217 20.34 21.92 3.69
N ASN A 218 19.23 21.88 4.44
CA ASN A 218 19.13 22.32 5.83
C ASN A 218 19.58 21.23 6.82
N ILE A 219 20.80 20.72 6.65
CA ILE A 219 21.32 19.57 7.41
C ILE A 219 21.37 19.81 8.93
N SER A 220 21.73 21.02 9.35
CA SER A 220 21.78 21.37 10.78
C SER A 220 20.41 21.26 11.44
N GLU A 221 19.38 21.78 10.77
CA GLU A 221 17.99 21.69 11.24
C GLU A 221 17.47 20.26 11.18
N ALA A 222 17.76 19.53 10.10
CA ALA A 222 17.41 18.12 9.95
C ALA A 222 17.92 17.29 11.14
N ARG A 223 19.14 17.55 11.62
CA ARG A 223 19.73 16.85 12.77
C ARG A 223 19.02 17.16 14.08
N ILE A 224 18.62 18.41 14.28
CA ILE A 224 17.84 18.84 15.45
C ILE A 224 16.47 18.14 15.43
N MET A 225 15.80 18.15 14.28
CA MET A 225 14.51 17.49 14.10
C MET A 225 14.60 15.97 14.29
N ALA A 226 15.64 15.32 13.76
CA ALA A 226 15.85 13.89 13.95
C ALA A 226 15.99 13.52 15.44
N ARG A 227 16.72 14.33 16.22
CA ARG A 227 16.84 14.13 17.67
C ARG A 227 15.51 14.35 18.39
N SER A 228 14.78 15.42 18.03
CA SER A 228 13.46 15.71 18.59
C SER A 228 12.48 14.55 18.37
N TYR A 229 12.40 14.02 17.15
CA TYR A 229 11.56 12.87 16.84
C TYR A 229 12.02 11.59 17.54
N HIS A 230 13.34 11.35 17.63
CA HIS A 230 13.87 10.22 18.39
C HIS A 230 13.35 10.24 19.83
N ASP A 231 13.52 11.38 20.52
CA ASP A 231 13.13 11.52 21.92
C ASP A 231 11.60 11.43 22.10
N ARG A 232 10.82 11.94 21.14
CA ARG A 232 9.35 11.82 21.13
C ARG A 232 8.90 10.37 20.99
N ILE A 233 9.45 9.63 20.03
CA ILE A 233 9.08 8.23 19.77
C ILE A 233 9.56 7.34 20.92
N GLU A 234 10.78 7.57 21.43
CA GLU A 234 11.35 6.78 22.51
C GLU A 234 10.51 6.85 23.79
N LYS A 235 9.94 8.01 24.13
CA LYS A 235 9.09 8.18 25.32
C LYS A 235 7.82 7.34 25.30
N ASN A 236 7.36 6.88 24.14
CA ASN A 236 6.16 6.06 24.03
C ASN A 236 6.50 4.57 24.22
N ALA A 237 6.32 4.07 25.45
CA ALA A 237 6.68 2.71 25.84
C ALA A 237 5.95 1.62 25.02
N ASP A 238 4.70 1.89 24.63
CA ASP A 238 3.84 0.93 23.91
C ASP A 238 4.35 0.66 22.48
N LEU A 239 5.11 1.60 21.91
CA LEU A 239 5.66 1.49 20.56
C LEU A 239 6.98 0.70 20.49
N ARG A 240 7.65 0.49 21.63
CA ARG A 240 9.04 -0.02 21.67
C ARG A 240 9.19 -1.48 21.24
N HIS A 241 8.13 -2.27 21.27
CA HIS A 241 8.19 -3.67 20.84
C HIS A 241 8.14 -3.83 19.32
N ASN A 242 7.73 -2.80 18.59
CA ASN A 242 7.59 -2.86 17.14
C ASN A 242 8.96 -2.77 16.42
N PHE A 243 9.22 -3.69 15.50
CA PHE A 243 10.46 -3.73 14.72
C PHE A 243 10.69 -2.48 13.86
N ARG A 244 9.63 -1.94 13.23
CA ARG A 244 9.70 -0.73 12.39
C ARG A 244 10.05 0.49 13.24
N ILE A 245 9.47 0.61 14.43
CA ILE A 245 9.80 1.68 15.41
C ILE A 245 11.28 1.59 15.81
N LYS A 246 11.78 0.40 16.16
CA LYS A 246 13.20 0.21 16.49
C LYS A 246 14.12 0.58 15.32
N LYS A 247 13.76 0.20 14.09
CA LYS A 247 14.51 0.59 12.88
C LYS A 247 14.55 2.11 12.75
N THR A 248 13.41 2.78 12.84
CA THR A 248 13.30 4.25 12.74
C THR A 248 14.08 4.98 13.83
N LEU A 249 13.95 4.58 15.10
CA LEU A 249 14.75 5.13 16.20
C LEU A 249 16.25 5.00 15.90
N GLY A 250 16.69 3.83 15.42
CA GLY A 250 18.08 3.61 15.00
C GLY A 250 18.51 4.55 13.86
N LYS A 251 17.65 4.82 12.88
CA LYS A 251 17.95 5.76 11.79
C LYS A 251 18.07 7.19 12.29
N LEU A 252 17.08 7.67 13.05
CA LEU A 252 17.02 9.02 13.59
C LEU A 252 18.22 9.31 14.49
N MET A 253 18.57 8.38 15.38
CA MET A 253 19.73 8.53 16.26
C MET A 253 21.03 8.63 15.47
N LYS A 254 21.26 7.70 14.53
CA LYS A 254 22.45 7.71 13.66
C LYS A 254 22.56 9.02 12.89
N PHE A 255 21.48 9.46 12.24
CA PHE A 255 21.46 10.70 11.48
C PHE A 255 21.75 11.93 12.37
N SER A 256 21.14 12.00 13.56
CA SER A 256 21.37 13.13 14.48
C SER A 256 22.85 13.28 14.86
N LEU A 257 23.59 12.17 14.95
CA LEU A 257 25.01 12.14 15.29
C LEU A 257 25.92 12.39 14.08
N SER A 258 25.68 11.71 12.96
CA SER A 258 26.57 11.69 11.80
C SER A 258 26.23 12.72 10.73
N GLY A 259 24.99 13.18 10.65
CA GLY A 259 24.46 13.97 9.54
C GLY A 259 24.26 13.18 8.23
N HIS A 260 24.43 11.86 8.25
CA HIS A 260 24.26 10.99 7.07
C HIS A 260 23.09 10.04 7.26
N TRP A 261 22.10 10.09 6.36
CA TRP A 261 20.87 9.31 6.50
C TRP A 261 21.15 7.85 6.14
N PRO A 262 20.88 6.89 7.04
CA PRO A 262 21.18 5.48 6.79
C PRO A 262 20.12 4.85 5.87
N GLY A 263 20.46 4.71 4.59
CA GLY A 263 19.66 4.05 3.55
C GLY A 263 19.71 4.83 2.24
N GLY A 264 20.05 4.16 1.13
CA GLY A 264 20.08 4.77 -0.21
C GLY A 264 18.68 5.07 -0.76
N ASP A 265 18.63 5.74 -1.91
CA ASP A 265 17.45 6.37 -2.54
C ASP A 265 16.23 5.45 -2.77
N ASN A 266 16.35 4.13 -2.54
CA ASN A 266 15.31 3.11 -2.74
C ASN A 266 14.79 2.44 -1.45
N GLU A 267 15.04 2.98 -0.24
CA GLU A 267 14.27 2.51 0.93
C GLU A 267 12.88 3.16 0.93
N ASP A 268 11.93 2.42 0.35
CA ASP A 268 10.51 2.75 0.16
C ASP A 268 9.85 3.44 1.36
N PHE A 269 9.00 4.42 1.02
CA PHE A 269 7.95 4.98 1.87
C PHE A 269 6.71 4.07 1.94
#